data_AF-A0A2K9FIV3-F1
#
_entry.id   AF-A0A2K9FIV3-F1
#
_cell.length_a   1.000
_cell.length_b   1.000
_cell.length_c   1.000
_cell.angle_alpha   90.00
_cell.angle_beta   90.00
_cell.angle_gamma   90.00
#
_symmetry.space_group_name_H-M   'P 1'
#
loop_
_entity.id
_entity.type
_entity.pdbx_description
1 polymer ?
#
loop_
_entity_poly.entity_id
_entity_poly.type
_entity_poly.pdbx_seq_one_letter_code
_entity_poly.pdbx_strand_id
1 'polypeptide(L)'
;MRRLRSRPRALLAALAGALCLYGLGTAAPAQASAPAEAGPPAAAAASLNQLAQAHGKFIGSAGATSHFSDTQYTGILGSEFGQVTAENEMKWDTVQPSRGQFNYAPGDRVVDFAQQNGQSVRGHTLVWHSQLPGWVPGLPSGEVRTVMENHVTQVARHYAGEIDAWDVVNEPFNEDGTFRTSPFYNAMGRDYVAHALRAAKAADPGAKLCINDYNIEGVNAKSTAMYNLVRDLKAQGVPIDCVGIQGHLAIQYGFPSDLRQNMQRFADLGVDVAITELDVRMQLPVSAQKEATQSQYYTNVIDACLAVTRCKGVTVWGFPDKYSWVPGVFNGEGSATLWNDSYQPKQAYNAVAEALGGDPGPGPGPGPGDGCSASYAVPQQWNGGFTAAVTLSCDGDSLSGWSVTWDYAAGQRVTSAWNATCQQTGTRVTCTNAPYNGNVPDGGSVTFGFNGTWTTTNPSPPTLTLG
;
A
#
# COMPACT_ATOMS: atom_id res chain seq x y z
N MET A 1 48.48 54.12 -7.76
CA MET A 1 48.29 54.29 -9.21
C MET A 1 46.82 54.65 -9.46
N ARG A 2 46.61 55.58 -10.40
CA ARG A 2 45.37 56.19 -10.94
C ARG A 2 44.11 55.30 -10.99
N ARG A 3 42.87 55.79 -11.03
CA ARG A 3 42.16 57.07 -10.73
C ARG A 3 40.66 56.78 -10.94
N LEU A 4 39.84 57.43 -10.12
CA LEU A 4 38.40 57.75 -10.25
C LEU A 4 37.93 58.21 -11.65
N ARG A 5 36.57 58.19 -11.82
CA ARG A 5 35.66 59.02 -12.67
C ARG A 5 34.97 58.24 -13.82
N SER A 6 33.74 58.49 -14.28
CA SER A 6 32.59 59.36 -13.95
C SER A 6 31.51 59.13 -15.04
N ARG A 7 30.21 59.30 -14.74
CA ARG A 7 29.08 59.35 -15.71
C ARG A 7 29.15 60.57 -16.66
N PRO A 8 28.44 60.58 -17.81
CA PRO A 8 27.20 61.40 -17.98
C PRO A 8 26.10 60.71 -18.86
N ARG A 9 24.76 60.94 -18.70
CA ARG A 9 23.84 61.99 -19.26
C ARG A 9 23.99 62.20 -20.79
N ALA A 10 22.99 62.39 -21.66
CA ALA A 10 21.55 62.67 -21.69
C ALA A 10 21.05 62.26 -23.13
N LEU A 11 19.76 62.21 -23.51
CA LEU A 11 18.93 63.36 -23.89
C LEU A 11 17.51 62.90 -24.29
N LEU A 12 16.51 63.68 -23.87
CA LEU A 12 15.18 63.78 -24.48
C LEU A 12 15.28 64.46 -25.86
N ALA A 13 14.39 64.09 -26.78
CA ALA A 13 13.88 65.01 -27.80
C ALA A 13 12.40 64.70 -28.09
N ALA A 14 11.55 65.65 -27.76
CA ALA A 14 10.16 65.74 -28.21
C ALA A 14 10.11 66.63 -29.46
N LEU A 15 9.24 66.31 -30.42
CA LEU A 15 8.75 67.26 -31.41
C LEU A 15 7.37 66.87 -31.90
N ALA A 16 6.49 67.87 -31.94
CA ALA A 16 5.07 67.79 -32.21
C ALA A 16 4.74 68.21 -33.65
N GLY A 17 3.66 67.62 -34.18
CA GLY A 17 2.63 68.33 -34.94
C GLY A 17 2.71 68.33 -36.47
N ALA A 18 1.78 67.60 -37.10
CA ALA A 18 0.88 68.14 -38.13
C ALA A 18 -0.27 67.15 -38.43
N LEU A 19 -1.50 67.66 -38.34
CA LEU A 19 -2.77 67.02 -38.70
C LEU A 19 -2.92 66.91 -40.23
N CYS A 20 -3.47 65.78 -40.70
CA CYS A 20 -4.31 65.71 -41.90
C CYS A 20 -5.39 64.64 -41.68
N LEU A 21 -6.67 65.06 -41.74
CA LEU A 21 -7.84 64.19 -41.71
C LEU A 21 -8.08 63.59 -43.11
N TYR A 22 -8.37 62.28 -43.20
CA TYR A 22 -9.38 61.69 -44.09
C TYR A 22 -9.62 60.21 -43.70
N GLY A 23 -10.90 59.81 -43.55
CA GLY A 23 -11.41 58.50 -43.97
C GLY A 23 -11.45 57.32 -42.97
N LEU A 24 -12.59 57.17 -42.28
CA LEU A 24 -13.36 55.93 -42.01
C LEU A 24 -12.63 54.58 -41.84
N GLY A 25 -12.73 54.02 -40.62
CA GLY A 25 -12.53 52.60 -40.33
C GLY A 25 -12.27 52.36 -38.84
N THR A 26 -13.31 52.13 -38.03
CA THR A 26 -13.16 51.77 -36.61
C THR A 26 -12.66 50.33 -36.49
N ALA A 27 -11.34 50.14 -36.37
CA ALA A 27 -10.77 48.91 -35.85
C ALA A 27 -10.41 49.13 -34.38
N ALA A 28 -11.12 48.42 -33.49
CA ALA A 28 -10.78 48.39 -32.08
C ALA A 28 -9.37 47.80 -31.91
N PRO A 29 -8.51 48.34 -31.03
CA PRO A 29 -7.22 47.74 -30.75
C PRO A 29 -7.46 46.39 -30.05
N ALA A 30 -7.01 45.31 -30.68
CA ALA A 30 -6.96 43.99 -30.06
C ALA A 30 -6.06 44.07 -28.82
N GLN A 31 -6.66 43.96 -27.64
CA GLN A 31 -5.92 43.76 -26.40
C GLN A 31 -5.25 42.38 -26.49
N ALA A 32 -3.92 42.38 -26.56
CA ALA A 32 -3.14 41.17 -26.39
C ALA A 32 -3.35 40.67 -24.95
N SER A 33 -4.07 39.56 -24.80
CA SER A 33 -4.16 38.84 -23.53
C SER A 33 -2.77 38.31 -23.18
N ALA A 34 -2.27 38.70 -22.01
CA ALA A 34 -1.07 38.10 -21.44
C ALA A 34 -1.30 36.58 -21.29
N PRO A 35 -0.28 35.73 -21.53
CA PRO A 35 -0.41 34.30 -21.29
C PRO A 35 -0.73 34.08 -19.81
N ALA A 36 -1.77 33.30 -19.53
CA ALA A 36 -2.11 32.88 -18.18
C ALA A 36 -0.90 32.14 -17.59
N GLU A 37 -0.42 32.60 -16.44
CA GLU A 37 0.54 31.83 -15.64
C GLU A 37 -0.10 30.48 -15.33
N ALA A 38 0.55 29.40 -15.77
CA ALA A 38 0.16 28.05 -15.38
C ALA A 38 0.25 27.98 -13.85
N GLY A 39 -0.88 27.71 -13.19
CA GLY A 39 -0.88 27.41 -11.76
C GLY A 39 0.09 26.27 -11.45
N PRO A 40 0.64 26.22 -10.22
CA PRO A 40 1.53 25.13 -9.83
C PRO A 40 0.87 23.78 -10.13
N PRO A 41 1.63 22.79 -10.62
CA PRO A 41 1.09 21.47 -10.92
C PRO A 41 0.36 20.92 -9.69
N ALA A 42 -0.82 20.33 -9.89
CA ALA A 42 -1.52 19.61 -8.85
C ALA A 42 -0.54 18.59 -8.24
N ALA A 43 -0.36 18.63 -6.93
CA ALA A 43 0.50 17.67 -6.24
C ALA A 43 -0.02 16.25 -6.53
N ALA A 44 0.86 15.33 -6.90
CA ALA A 44 0.52 13.92 -6.98
C ALA A 44 -0.03 13.46 -5.62
N ALA A 45 -1.04 12.60 -5.61
CA ALA A 45 -1.54 11.99 -4.37
C ALA A 45 -0.35 11.35 -3.62
N ALA A 46 -0.29 11.57 -2.31
CA ALA A 46 0.80 11.03 -1.49
C ALA A 46 0.72 9.49 -1.51
N SER A 47 1.87 8.84 -1.61
CA SER A 47 1.93 7.37 -1.55
C SER A 47 1.57 6.84 -0.16
N LEU A 48 1.19 5.56 -0.05
CA LEU A 48 0.84 4.96 1.25
C LEU A 48 1.94 5.16 2.31
N ASN A 49 3.20 4.99 1.92
CA ASN A 49 4.30 5.20 2.83
C ASN A 49 4.53 6.68 3.18
N GLN A 50 4.31 7.62 2.26
CA GLN A 50 4.39 9.05 2.60
C GLN A 50 3.33 9.44 3.64
N LEU A 51 2.12 8.90 3.51
CA LEU A 51 1.06 9.08 4.51
C LEU A 51 1.46 8.48 5.86
N ALA A 52 2.02 7.27 5.88
CA ALA A 52 2.48 6.61 7.10
C ALA A 52 3.65 7.36 7.80
N GLN A 53 4.56 7.93 7.01
CA GLN A 53 5.68 8.71 7.53
C GLN A 53 5.24 9.96 8.30
N ALA A 54 4.10 10.55 7.96
CA ALA A 54 3.51 11.66 8.72
C ALA A 54 3.19 11.28 10.19
N HIS A 55 3.04 9.98 10.47
CA HIS A 55 2.81 9.41 11.79
C HIS A 55 4.05 8.74 12.39
N GLY A 56 5.22 8.88 11.76
CA GLY A 56 6.46 8.22 12.17
C GLY A 56 6.42 6.68 12.02
N LYS A 57 5.59 6.18 11.10
CA LYS A 57 5.43 4.77 10.75
C LYS A 57 5.89 4.51 9.32
N PHE A 58 5.96 3.24 8.93
CA PHE A 58 6.12 2.84 7.53
C PHE A 58 4.92 2.02 7.04
N ILE A 59 4.72 2.02 5.72
CA ILE A 59 3.93 1.01 5.01
C ILE A 59 4.89 0.25 4.09
N GLY A 60 4.95 -1.08 4.25
CA GLY A 60 5.82 -1.98 3.51
C GLY A 60 5.04 -2.99 2.68
N SER A 61 5.74 -3.73 1.82
CA SER A 61 5.18 -4.88 1.12
C SER A 61 6.18 -6.02 0.98
N ALA A 62 5.68 -7.26 0.98
CA ALA A 62 6.47 -8.39 0.51
C ALA A 62 6.74 -8.25 -1.00
N GLY A 63 7.99 -8.53 -1.38
CA GLY A 63 8.46 -8.51 -2.76
C GLY A 63 9.04 -9.85 -3.16
N ALA A 64 8.65 -10.36 -4.34
CA ALA A 64 9.23 -11.56 -4.93
C ALA A 64 9.92 -11.25 -6.26
N THR A 65 11.17 -11.71 -6.37
CA THR A 65 12.03 -11.50 -7.55
C THR A 65 11.52 -12.19 -8.81
N SER A 66 10.66 -13.21 -8.66
CA SER A 66 9.92 -13.84 -9.76
C SER A 66 8.99 -12.88 -10.50
N HIS A 67 8.61 -11.75 -9.89
CA HIS A 67 7.74 -10.73 -10.46
C HIS A 67 8.49 -9.49 -10.94
N PHE A 68 9.82 -9.42 -10.80
CA PHE A 68 10.59 -8.21 -11.11
C PHE A 68 10.68 -7.90 -12.61
N SER A 69 10.32 -8.84 -13.49
CA SER A 69 10.16 -8.56 -14.92
C SER A 69 8.86 -7.81 -15.25
N ASP A 70 7.89 -7.79 -14.33
CA ASP A 70 6.68 -6.96 -14.44
C ASP A 70 7.03 -5.52 -13.99
N THR A 71 7.16 -4.63 -14.97
CA THR A 71 7.50 -3.22 -14.71
C THR A 71 6.41 -2.46 -13.95
N GLN A 72 5.15 -2.89 -14.03
CA GLN A 72 4.07 -2.28 -13.26
C GLN A 72 4.15 -2.73 -11.80
N TYR A 73 4.47 -4.01 -11.56
CA TYR A 73 4.74 -4.53 -10.22
C TYR A 73 5.86 -3.74 -9.54
N THR A 74 7.03 -3.67 -10.19
CA THR A 74 8.21 -2.99 -9.63
C THR A 74 8.02 -1.49 -9.50
N GLY A 75 7.28 -0.86 -10.42
CA GLY A 75 6.89 0.55 -10.32
C GLY A 75 6.08 0.84 -9.06
N ILE A 76 5.02 0.08 -8.81
CA ILE A 76 4.17 0.24 -7.61
C ILE A 76 4.96 -0.13 -6.34
N LEU A 77 5.69 -1.24 -6.36
CA LEU A 77 6.49 -1.68 -5.21
C LEU A 77 7.48 -0.60 -4.78
N GLY A 78 8.13 0.09 -5.73
CA GLY A 78 9.13 1.13 -5.47
C GLY A 78 8.55 2.48 -5.09
N SER A 79 7.31 2.80 -5.49
CA SER A 79 6.69 4.12 -5.23
C SER A 79 5.78 4.15 -4.00
N GLU A 80 5.06 3.06 -3.72
CA GLU A 80 4.01 3.04 -2.68
C GLU A 80 4.52 2.71 -1.28
N PHE A 81 5.61 1.93 -1.20
CA PHE A 81 6.07 1.33 0.04
C PHE A 81 7.43 1.91 0.47
N GLY A 82 7.68 1.99 1.78
CA GLY A 82 8.95 2.43 2.36
C GLY A 82 9.80 1.29 2.93
N GLN A 83 9.29 0.06 2.87
CA GLN A 83 9.96 -1.15 3.31
C GLN A 83 9.61 -2.28 2.36
N VAL A 84 10.60 -3.15 2.10
CA VAL A 84 10.39 -4.40 1.37
C VAL A 84 10.81 -5.58 2.25
N THR A 85 9.99 -6.61 2.27
CA THR A 85 10.34 -7.92 2.84
C THR A 85 10.53 -8.92 1.70
N ALA A 86 11.64 -9.68 1.70
CA ALA A 86 11.82 -10.75 0.72
C ALA A 86 10.80 -11.88 0.99
N GLU A 87 9.92 -12.16 0.03
CA GLU A 87 8.83 -13.13 0.24
C GLU A 87 9.36 -14.56 0.43
N ASN A 88 10.37 -14.94 -0.36
CA ASN A 88 10.99 -16.27 -0.28
C ASN A 88 12.52 -16.25 -0.39
N GLU A 89 13.09 -15.18 -0.93
CA GLU A 89 14.48 -15.11 -1.38
C GLU A 89 15.52 -15.20 -0.26
N MET A 90 15.10 -14.95 0.98
CA MET A 90 15.95 -15.01 2.17
C MET A 90 15.63 -16.21 3.09
N LYS A 91 14.76 -17.13 2.67
CA LYS A 91 14.45 -18.36 3.42
C LYS A 91 15.57 -19.39 3.27
N TRP A 92 15.67 -20.31 4.23
CA TRP A 92 16.83 -21.20 4.38
C TRP A 92 17.07 -22.09 3.15
N ASP A 93 16.03 -22.72 2.60
CA ASP A 93 16.17 -23.56 1.40
C ASP A 93 16.77 -22.83 0.20
N THR A 94 16.47 -21.53 0.07
CA THR A 94 16.93 -20.66 -1.00
C THR A 94 18.35 -20.18 -0.75
N VAL A 95 18.63 -19.76 0.48
CA VAL A 95 19.93 -19.17 0.85
C VAL A 95 21.00 -20.22 1.09
N GLN A 96 20.65 -21.41 1.56
CA GLN A 96 21.61 -22.49 1.82
C GLN A 96 21.08 -23.87 1.37
N PRO A 97 20.85 -24.06 0.05
CA PRO A 97 20.27 -25.28 -0.49
C PRO A 97 21.12 -26.53 -0.22
N SER A 98 22.43 -26.35 -0.06
CA SER A 98 23.38 -27.41 0.31
C SER A 98 24.24 -26.97 1.49
N ARG A 99 24.57 -27.90 2.39
CA ARG A 99 25.32 -27.59 3.62
C ARG A 99 26.63 -26.87 3.30
N GLY A 100 26.77 -25.66 3.86
CA GLY A 100 27.96 -24.82 3.68
C GLY A 100 28.08 -24.09 2.33
N GLN A 101 27.11 -24.25 1.42
CA GLN A 101 27.06 -23.53 0.15
C GLN A 101 25.92 -22.52 0.19
N PHE A 102 26.26 -21.24 0.18
CA PHE A 102 25.31 -20.14 0.28
C PHE A 102 25.03 -19.50 -1.08
N ASN A 103 23.76 -19.19 -1.34
CA ASN A 103 23.27 -18.50 -2.52
C ASN A 103 22.51 -17.25 -2.10
N TYR A 104 23.21 -16.11 -2.06
CA TYR A 104 22.62 -14.83 -1.66
C TYR A 104 21.96 -14.07 -2.82
N ALA A 105 22.26 -14.44 -4.07
CA ALA A 105 21.85 -13.68 -5.25
C ALA A 105 20.35 -13.35 -5.33
N PRO A 106 19.40 -14.23 -4.95
CA PRO A 106 17.99 -13.84 -4.91
C PRO A 106 17.70 -12.73 -3.90
N GLY A 107 18.24 -12.82 -2.68
CA GLY A 107 18.02 -11.81 -1.64
C GLY A 107 18.77 -10.51 -1.91
N ASP A 108 19.98 -10.58 -2.49
CA ASP A 108 20.74 -9.41 -2.96
C ASP A 108 19.90 -8.57 -3.94
N ARG A 109 19.17 -9.21 -4.86
CA ARG A 109 18.29 -8.48 -5.80
C ARG A 109 17.15 -7.72 -5.10
N VAL A 110 16.64 -8.23 -3.98
CA VAL A 110 15.62 -7.53 -3.18
C VAL A 110 16.24 -6.34 -2.47
N VAL A 111 17.43 -6.52 -1.89
CA VAL A 111 18.19 -5.44 -1.23
C VAL A 111 18.54 -4.35 -2.24
N ASP A 112 19.08 -4.71 -3.40
CA ASP A 112 19.41 -3.77 -4.48
C ASP A 112 18.19 -2.97 -4.92
N PHE A 113 17.03 -3.63 -5.08
CA PHE A 113 15.78 -2.97 -5.43
C PHE A 113 15.37 -1.97 -4.34
N ALA A 114 15.41 -2.38 -3.07
CA ALA A 114 15.04 -1.51 -1.96
C ALA A 114 15.95 -0.30 -1.86
N GLN A 115 17.27 -0.49 -1.97
CA GLN A 115 18.26 0.59 -1.96
C GLN A 115 18.04 1.59 -3.10
N GLN A 116 17.77 1.10 -4.32
CA GLN A 116 17.50 1.95 -5.49
C GLN A 116 16.24 2.82 -5.31
N ASN A 117 15.27 2.36 -4.52
CA ASN A 117 14.02 3.07 -4.26
C ASN A 117 14.00 3.77 -2.89
N GLY A 118 15.12 3.80 -2.15
CA GLY A 118 15.19 4.44 -0.83
C GLY A 118 14.34 3.76 0.25
N GLN A 119 14.14 2.45 0.11
CA GLN A 119 13.34 1.63 1.02
C GLN A 119 14.24 0.92 2.03
N SER A 120 13.70 0.67 3.22
CA SER A 120 14.31 -0.23 4.21
C SER A 120 14.05 -1.69 3.83
N VAL A 121 14.86 -2.62 4.33
CA VAL A 121 14.68 -4.06 4.13
C VAL A 121 14.39 -4.72 5.46
N ARG A 122 13.37 -5.58 5.48
CA ARG A 122 13.15 -6.54 6.57
C ARG A 122 13.53 -7.93 6.09
N GLY A 123 14.49 -8.54 6.77
CA GLY A 123 14.97 -9.88 6.46
C GLY A 123 14.03 -10.95 6.99
N HIS A 124 13.59 -11.86 6.11
CA HIS A 124 12.64 -12.92 6.43
C HIS A 124 13.05 -14.23 5.74
N THR A 125 13.47 -15.28 6.46
CA THR A 125 13.68 -15.41 7.91
C THR A 125 14.85 -16.36 8.17
N LEU A 126 15.54 -16.20 9.31
CA LEU A 126 16.76 -16.96 9.60
C LEU A 126 16.50 -18.38 10.13
N VAL A 127 15.44 -18.57 10.93
CA VAL A 127 15.09 -19.86 11.52
C VAL A 127 13.59 -20.09 11.46
N TRP A 128 13.17 -21.06 10.66
CA TRP A 128 11.76 -21.47 10.55
C TRP A 128 11.65 -22.99 10.43
N HIS A 129 10.51 -23.55 10.81
CA HIS A 129 10.26 -24.98 10.71
C HIS A 129 9.92 -25.42 9.28
N SER A 130 9.50 -24.49 8.42
CA SER A 130 9.18 -24.70 7.01
C SER A 130 10.30 -24.16 6.10
N GLN A 131 10.24 -24.52 4.81
CA GLN A 131 11.23 -24.13 3.78
C GLN A 131 12.69 -24.37 4.22
N LEU A 132 12.90 -25.50 4.89
CA LEU A 132 14.23 -26.00 5.23
C LEU A 132 14.81 -26.76 4.05
N PRO A 133 16.12 -26.61 3.76
CA PRO A 133 16.75 -27.45 2.76
C PRO A 133 16.73 -28.91 3.22
N GLY A 134 16.60 -29.84 2.27
CA GLY A 134 16.33 -31.26 2.58
C GLY A 134 17.37 -31.96 3.47
N TRP A 135 18.57 -31.38 3.64
CA TRP A 135 19.63 -31.90 4.50
C TRP A 135 19.48 -31.54 5.98
N VAL A 136 18.68 -30.53 6.34
CA VAL A 136 18.53 -30.05 7.73
C VAL A 136 17.72 -31.02 8.61
N PRO A 137 16.55 -31.54 8.18
CA PRO A 137 15.76 -32.45 9.03
C PRO A 137 16.49 -33.76 9.40
N GLY A 138 17.50 -34.17 8.62
CA GLY A 138 18.29 -35.38 8.85
C GLY A 138 19.54 -35.19 9.71
N LEU A 139 19.78 -33.99 10.26
CA LEU A 139 20.97 -33.72 11.07
C LEU A 139 20.94 -34.49 12.40
N PRO A 140 22.09 -35.03 12.86
CA PRO A 140 22.23 -35.51 14.23
C PRO A 140 21.94 -34.37 15.22
N SER A 141 21.20 -34.66 16.28
CA SER A 141 20.78 -33.66 17.30
C SER A 141 21.96 -32.82 17.83
N GLY A 142 23.12 -33.46 18.07
CA GLY A 142 24.34 -32.79 18.54
C GLY A 142 24.96 -31.78 17.55
N GLU A 143 24.57 -31.80 16.28
CA GLU A 143 25.05 -30.86 15.26
C GLU A 143 24.08 -29.69 15.00
N VAL A 144 22.79 -29.85 15.33
CA VAL A 144 21.74 -28.90 14.94
C VAL A 144 22.03 -27.49 15.43
N ARG A 145 22.48 -27.34 16.69
CA ARG A 145 22.83 -26.03 17.25
C ARG A 145 23.91 -25.34 16.43
N THR A 146 25.04 -26.01 16.21
CA THR A 146 26.19 -25.44 15.47
C THR A 146 25.80 -25.10 14.03
N VAL A 147 25.00 -25.94 13.39
CA VAL A 147 24.50 -25.68 12.04
C VAL A 147 23.60 -24.45 12.01
N MET A 148 22.65 -24.34 12.94
CA MET A 148 21.75 -23.19 13.04
C MET A 148 22.51 -21.90 13.34
N GLU A 149 23.39 -21.89 14.34
CA GLU A 149 24.20 -20.72 14.67
C GLU A 149 25.09 -20.30 13.48
N ASN A 150 25.66 -21.27 12.74
CA ASN A 150 26.43 -20.96 11.53
C ASN A 150 25.56 -20.38 10.42
N HIS A 151 24.38 -20.96 10.13
CA HIS A 151 23.47 -20.40 9.11
C HIS A 151 23.08 -18.97 9.46
N VAL A 152 22.54 -18.76 10.67
CA VAL A 152 22.17 -17.44 11.20
C VAL A 152 23.33 -16.45 11.07
N THR A 153 24.53 -16.84 11.49
CA THR A 153 25.72 -15.97 11.45
C THR A 153 26.11 -15.60 10.03
N GLN A 154 26.16 -16.55 9.09
CA GLN A 154 26.60 -16.29 7.73
C GLN A 154 25.58 -15.42 6.97
N VAL A 155 24.29 -15.65 7.16
CA VAL A 155 23.24 -14.86 6.49
C VAL A 155 23.17 -13.45 7.07
N ALA A 156 23.11 -13.30 8.40
CA ALA A 156 23.07 -11.98 9.03
C ALA A 156 24.35 -11.17 8.77
N ARG A 157 25.53 -11.81 8.70
CA ARG A 157 26.79 -11.13 8.38
C ARG A 157 26.84 -10.65 6.92
N HIS A 158 26.30 -11.44 5.99
CA HIS A 158 26.29 -11.07 4.57
C HIS A 158 25.52 -9.77 4.35
N TYR A 159 24.33 -9.64 4.95
CA TYR A 159 23.47 -8.44 4.83
C TYR A 159 23.68 -7.40 5.94
N ALA A 160 24.80 -7.45 6.67
CA ALA A 160 25.01 -6.61 7.84
C ALA A 160 25.01 -5.12 7.44
N GLY A 161 24.13 -4.34 8.08
CA GLY A 161 23.96 -2.91 7.79
C GLY A 161 23.01 -2.59 6.64
N GLU A 162 22.44 -3.59 5.97
CA GLU A 162 21.44 -3.42 4.90
C GLU A 162 20.03 -3.78 5.37
N ILE A 163 19.91 -4.46 6.52
CA ILE A 163 18.65 -4.93 7.10
C ILE A 163 18.27 -4.05 8.29
N ASP A 164 17.07 -3.48 8.26
CA ASP A 164 16.51 -2.72 9.40
C ASP A 164 16.08 -3.67 10.53
N ALA A 165 15.40 -4.76 10.17
CA ALA A 165 14.94 -5.78 11.10
C ALA A 165 15.00 -7.19 10.52
N TRP A 166 15.37 -8.18 11.33
CA TRP A 166 15.31 -9.60 11.00
C TRP A 166 14.18 -10.29 11.74
N ASP A 167 13.40 -11.09 11.03
CA ASP A 167 12.70 -12.21 11.64
C ASP A 167 13.71 -13.31 11.92
N VAL A 168 14.21 -13.34 13.14
CA VAL A 168 15.23 -14.33 13.54
C VAL A 168 14.62 -15.70 13.71
N VAL A 169 13.45 -15.77 14.36
CA VAL A 169 12.68 -17.00 14.52
C VAL A 169 11.26 -16.74 14.05
N ASN A 170 10.79 -17.58 13.12
CA ASN A 170 9.43 -17.54 12.61
C ASN A 170 8.61 -18.73 13.16
N GLU A 171 7.38 -18.46 13.56
CA GLU A 171 6.33 -19.43 13.95
C GLU A 171 6.76 -20.52 14.95
N PRO A 172 7.32 -20.14 16.12
CA PRO A 172 7.78 -21.10 17.12
C PRO A 172 6.64 -21.87 17.81
N PHE A 173 5.38 -21.43 17.71
CA PHE A 173 4.27 -22.00 18.48
C PHE A 173 3.21 -22.70 17.62
N ASN A 174 2.55 -23.68 18.24
CA ASN A 174 1.26 -24.21 17.82
C ASN A 174 0.11 -23.34 18.35
N GLU A 175 -1.11 -23.58 17.89
CA GLU A 175 -2.31 -22.82 18.28
C GLU A 175 -2.62 -22.86 19.79
N ASP A 176 -2.26 -23.95 20.46
CA ASP A 176 -2.45 -24.13 21.91
C ASP A 176 -1.36 -23.45 22.76
N GLY A 177 -0.40 -22.78 22.12
CA GLY A 177 0.74 -22.12 22.77
C GLY A 177 1.88 -23.05 23.15
N THR A 178 1.82 -24.34 22.81
CA THR A 178 2.98 -25.24 22.92
C THR A 178 4.02 -24.90 21.85
N PHE A 179 5.29 -25.15 22.13
CA PHE A 179 6.34 -25.03 21.12
C PHE A 179 6.12 -26.06 20.01
N ARG A 180 6.26 -25.62 18.77
CA ARG A 180 6.17 -26.46 17.58
C ARG A 180 7.38 -27.38 17.48
N THR A 181 7.12 -28.66 17.21
CA THR A 181 8.16 -29.63 16.86
C THR A 181 8.90 -29.18 15.61
N SER A 182 10.23 -29.05 15.72
CA SER A 182 11.14 -28.72 14.63
C SER A 182 12.50 -29.35 14.90
N PRO A 183 13.40 -29.47 13.92
CA PRO A 183 14.77 -29.93 14.17
C PRO A 183 15.45 -29.15 15.30
N PHE A 184 15.22 -27.83 15.36
CA PHE A 184 15.79 -26.93 16.37
C PHE A 184 15.22 -27.19 17.75
N TYR A 185 13.88 -27.23 17.89
CA TYR A 185 13.22 -27.47 19.17
C TYR A 185 13.52 -28.89 19.70
N ASN A 186 13.57 -29.89 18.83
CA ASN A 186 13.89 -31.27 19.22
C ASN A 186 15.32 -31.41 19.76
N ALA A 187 16.26 -30.60 19.24
CA ALA A 187 17.65 -30.65 19.66
C ALA A 187 17.95 -29.80 20.92
N MET A 188 17.27 -28.66 21.08
CA MET A 188 17.64 -27.63 22.06
C MET A 188 16.51 -27.22 23.01
N GLY A 189 15.30 -27.77 22.88
CA GLY A 189 14.12 -27.26 23.57
C GLY A 189 13.87 -25.79 23.21
N ARG A 190 13.32 -24.98 24.10
CA ARG A 190 13.05 -23.54 23.84
C ARG A 190 14.30 -22.69 23.64
N ASP A 191 15.48 -23.18 24.02
CA ASP A 191 16.72 -22.39 24.04
C ASP A 191 17.24 -22.05 22.65
N TYR A 192 16.80 -22.77 21.60
CA TYR A 192 17.18 -22.45 20.22
C TYR A 192 16.87 -21.01 19.85
N VAL A 193 15.80 -20.44 20.39
CA VAL A 193 15.41 -19.04 20.15
C VAL A 193 16.47 -18.08 20.67
N ALA A 194 16.96 -18.30 21.90
CA ALA A 194 18.01 -17.47 22.48
C ALA A 194 19.35 -17.65 21.76
N HIS A 195 19.66 -18.86 21.29
CA HIS A 195 20.84 -19.13 20.47
C HIS A 195 20.80 -18.38 19.14
N ALA A 196 19.68 -18.45 18.41
CA ALA A 196 19.50 -17.74 17.14
C ALA A 196 19.61 -16.22 17.32
N LEU A 197 18.92 -15.63 18.31
CA LEU A 197 18.98 -14.20 18.60
C LEU A 197 20.40 -13.72 18.94
N ARG A 198 21.14 -14.46 19.77
CA ARG A 198 22.52 -14.09 20.12
C ARG A 198 23.46 -14.21 18.93
N ALA A 199 23.31 -15.25 18.10
CA ALA A 199 24.10 -15.41 16.88
C ALA A 199 23.83 -14.28 15.89
N ALA A 200 22.56 -13.93 15.65
CA ALA A 200 22.18 -12.82 14.80
C ALA A 200 22.76 -11.49 15.30
N LYS A 201 22.64 -11.21 16.61
CA LYS A 201 23.18 -9.97 17.19
C LYS A 201 24.69 -9.84 17.08
N ALA A 202 25.41 -10.95 17.21
CA ALA A 202 26.86 -10.98 17.08
C ALA A 202 27.32 -10.78 15.62
N ALA A 203 26.50 -11.20 14.65
CA ALA A 203 26.77 -11.06 13.23
C ALA A 203 26.43 -9.67 12.69
N ASP A 204 25.28 -9.11 13.09
CA ASP A 204 24.85 -7.76 12.78
C ASP A 204 24.30 -7.05 14.03
N PRO A 205 25.12 -6.23 14.71
CA PRO A 205 24.67 -5.45 15.85
C PRO A 205 23.68 -4.33 15.50
N GLY A 206 23.59 -3.92 14.24
CA GLY A 206 22.76 -2.79 13.77
C GLY A 206 21.30 -3.17 13.57
N ALA A 207 21.02 -4.36 13.06
CA ALA A 207 19.66 -4.84 12.82
C ALA A 207 18.86 -5.03 14.12
N LYS A 208 17.54 -4.76 14.04
CA LYS A 208 16.56 -5.15 15.05
C LYS A 208 16.25 -6.64 14.95
N LEU A 209 16.15 -7.33 16.08
CA LEU A 209 15.91 -8.76 16.11
C LEU A 209 14.49 -9.08 16.59
N CYS A 210 13.67 -9.62 15.69
CA CYS A 210 12.27 -9.93 15.92
C CYS A 210 12.02 -11.44 16.02
N ILE A 211 10.94 -11.80 16.72
CA ILE A 211 10.25 -13.08 16.56
C ILE A 211 8.91 -12.80 15.88
N ASN A 212 8.55 -13.58 14.86
CA ASN A 212 7.36 -13.37 14.03
C ASN A 212 6.43 -14.60 14.08
N ASP A 213 5.12 -14.39 14.11
CA ASP A 213 4.13 -15.49 14.13
C ASP A 213 2.74 -15.03 13.65
N TYR A 214 1.92 -15.97 13.21
CA TYR A 214 0.50 -15.78 12.86
C TYR A 214 -0.43 -16.20 14.00
N ASN A 215 -1.70 -15.82 13.92
CA ASN A 215 -2.74 -16.11 14.94
C ASN A 215 -2.39 -15.57 16.33
N ILE A 216 -1.53 -14.55 16.39
CA ILE A 216 -1.16 -13.83 17.60
C ILE A 216 -1.65 -12.38 17.58
N GLU A 217 -2.61 -12.07 16.71
CA GLU A 217 -3.25 -10.75 16.61
C GLU A 217 -3.99 -10.44 17.91
N GLY A 218 -4.90 -11.33 18.33
CA GLY A 218 -5.68 -11.20 19.56
C GLY A 218 -5.07 -11.89 20.79
N VAL A 219 -5.70 -11.71 21.96
CA VAL A 219 -5.31 -12.36 23.21
C VAL A 219 -5.83 -13.80 23.25
N ASN A 220 -4.91 -14.76 23.11
CA ASN A 220 -5.23 -16.19 23.13
C ASN A 220 -4.06 -17.00 23.73
N ALA A 221 -4.14 -18.34 23.66
CA ALA A 221 -3.10 -19.22 24.20
C ALA A 221 -1.74 -19.00 23.50
N LYS A 222 -1.73 -18.92 22.17
CA LYS A 222 -0.53 -18.71 21.34
C LYS A 222 0.12 -17.35 21.59
N SER A 223 -0.64 -16.25 21.57
CA SER A 223 -0.09 -14.92 21.86
C SER A 223 0.36 -14.77 23.30
N THR A 224 -0.26 -15.48 24.25
CA THR A 224 0.21 -15.53 25.64
C THR A 224 1.51 -16.32 25.79
N ALA A 225 1.69 -17.41 25.04
CA ALA A 225 2.97 -18.13 24.98
C ALA A 225 4.08 -17.27 24.39
N MET A 226 3.81 -16.54 23.31
CA MET A 226 4.73 -15.56 22.73
C MET A 226 5.10 -14.46 23.73
N TYR A 227 4.10 -13.88 24.42
CA TYR A 227 4.33 -12.87 25.46
C TYR A 227 5.26 -13.38 26.56
N ASN A 228 5.01 -14.59 27.07
CA ASN A 228 5.86 -15.20 28.10
C ASN A 228 7.28 -15.47 27.59
N LEU A 229 7.43 -15.93 26.35
CA LEU A 229 8.74 -16.11 25.74
C LEU A 229 9.52 -14.79 25.67
N VAL A 230 8.91 -13.72 25.14
CA VAL A 230 9.55 -12.40 25.03
C VAL A 230 9.94 -11.87 26.41
N ARG A 231 9.05 -11.95 27.39
CA ARG A 231 9.32 -11.54 28.79
C ARG A 231 10.54 -12.29 29.35
N ASP A 232 10.57 -13.61 29.18
CA ASP A 232 11.66 -14.44 29.70
C ASP A 232 13.00 -14.13 28.99
N LEU A 233 12.97 -13.92 27.67
CA LEU A 233 14.16 -13.54 26.89
C LEU A 233 14.73 -12.19 27.34
N LYS A 234 13.86 -11.19 27.55
CA LYS A 234 14.24 -9.88 28.10
C LYS A 234 14.85 -10.01 29.50
N ALA A 235 14.24 -10.81 30.37
CA ALA A 235 14.76 -11.06 31.73
C ALA A 235 16.14 -11.74 31.72
N GLN A 236 16.43 -12.56 30.70
CA GLN A 236 17.71 -13.25 30.50
C GLN A 236 18.77 -12.39 29.77
N GLY A 237 18.45 -11.14 29.40
CA GLY A 237 19.35 -10.29 28.62
C GLY A 237 19.60 -10.79 27.20
N VAL A 238 18.70 -11.59 26.62
CA VAL A 238 18.75 -11.98 25.22
C VAL A 238 18.38 -10.76 24.36
N PRO A 239 19.11 -10.48 23.25
CA PRO A 239 18.87 -9.30 22.41
C PRO A 239 17.63 -9.49 21.53
N ILE A 240 16.43 -9.35 22.12
CA ILE A 240 15.17 -9.27 21.39
C ILE A 240 14.70 -7.81 21.37
N ASP A 241 14.42 -7.31 20.17
CA ASP A 241 14.02 -5.92 19.93
C ASP A 241 12.54 -5.80 19.59
N CYS A 242 11.93 -6.82 18.97
CA CYS A 242 10.58 -6.71 18.40
C CYS A 242 9.79 -8.02 18.36
N VAL A 243 8.46 -7.88 18.21
CA VAL A 243 7.54 -8.95 17.85
C VAL A 243 6.81 -8.57 16.56
N GLY A 244 6.88 -9.46 15.56
CA GLY A 244 6.09 -9.38 14.34
C GLY A 244 4.77 -10.14 14.49
N ILE A 245 3.67 -9.47 14.15
CA ILE A 245 2.33 -10.07 14.08
C ILE A 245 1.98 -10.16 12.59
N GLN A 246 1.90 -11.37 12.04
CA GLN A 246 1.72 -11.57 10.60
C GLN A 246 0.48 -10.83 10.09
N GLY A 247 -0.69 -11.02 10.73
CA GLY A 247 -1.90 -10.31 10.31
C GLY A 247 -2.59 -10.96 9.12
N HIS A 248 -2.48 -12.29 8.95
CA HIS A 248 -3.26 -13.05 7.98
C HIS A 248 -4.71 -13.20 8.44
N LEU A 249 -5.56 -12.25 8.04
CA LEU A 249 -6.96 -12.20 8.46
C LEU A 249 -7.89 -12.79 7.40
N ALA A 250 -9.12 -13.12 7.81
CA ALA A 250 -10.18 -13.49 6.88
C ALA A 250 -11.53 -12.97 7.37
N ILE A 251 -12.31 -12.36 6.47
CA ILE A 251 -13.57 -11.70 6.85
C ILE A 251 -14.62 -12.69 7.38
N GLN A 252 -14.50 -13.97 7.05
CA GLN A 252 -15.41 -15.03 7.51
C GLN A 252 -15.16 -15.47 8.97
N TYR A 253 -14.07 -15.04 9.62
CA TYR A 253 -13.73 -15.46 11.00
C TYR A 253 -13.84 -14.34 12.04
N GLY A 254 -14.24 -13.13 11.64
CA GLY A 254 -14.31 -12.00 12.55
C GLY A 254 -12.95 -11.31 12.73
N PHE A 255 -13.00 -10.03 13.11
CA PHE A 255 -11.80 -9.25 13.42
C PHE A 255 -11.40 -9.47 14.88
N PRO A 256 -10.11 -9.65 15.21
CA PRO A 256 -9.63 -9.69 16.58
C PRO A 256 -9.76 -8.30 17.24
N SER A 257 -10.88 -8.06 17.92
CA SER A 257 -11.22 -6.74 18.50
C SER A 257 -10.24 -6.27 19.58
N ASP A 258 -9.42 -7.18 20.12
CA ASP A 258 -8.38 -6.96 21.11
C ASP A 258 -6.97 -6.82 20.50
N LEU A 259 -6.82 -6.71 19.17
CA LEU A 259 -5.54 -6.53 18.48
C LEU A 259 -4.70 -5.41 19.12
N ARG A 260 -5.28 -4.22 19.28
CA ARG A 260 -4.59 -3.07 19.90
C ARG A 260 -4.12 -3.38 21.32
N GLN A 261 -4.96 -4.03 22.13
CA GLN A 261 -4.61 -4.41 23.50
C GLN A 261 -3.44 -5.40 23.50
N ASN A 262 -3.46 -6.38 22.60
CA ASN A 262 -2.42 -7.38 22.52
C ASN A 262 -1.08 -6.80 22.03
N MET A 263 -1.11 -5.92 21.03
CA MET A 263 0.05 -5.13 20.60
C MET A 263 0.63 -4.31 21.76
N GLN A 264 -0.23 -3.66 22.56
CA GLN A 264 0.22 -2.90 23.72
C GLN A 264 0.88 -3.78 24.79
N ARG A 265 0.37 -5.00 25.03
CA ARG A 265 1.01 -5.95 25.97
C ARG A 265 2.46 -6.25 25.58
N PHE A 266 2.75 -6.48 24.30
CA PHE A 266 4.13 -6.66 23.84
C PHE A 266 4.96 -5.39 24.00
N ALA A 267 4.40 -4.23 23.62
CA ALA A 267 5.04 -2.93 23.79
C ALA A 267 5.45 -2.64 25.25
N ASP A 268 4.62 -3.06 26.21
CA ASP A 268 4.85 -2.89 27.65
C ASP A 268 6.03 -3.74 28.18
N LEU A 269 6.45 -4.79 27.45
CA LEU A 269 7.69 -5.52 27.72
C LEU A 269 8.95 -4.78 27.23
N GLY A 270 8.78 -3.61 26.61
CA GLY A 270 9.88 -2.80 26.08
C GLY A 270 10.48 -3.35 24.79
N VAL A 271 9.69 -4.02 23.97
CA VAL A 271 10.00 -4.39 22.59
C VAL A 271 9.09 -3.60 21.64
N ASP A 272 9.56 -3.38 20.42
CA ASP A 272 8.73 -2.80 19.37
C ASP A 272 7.76 -3.86 18.79
N VAL A 273 6.70 -3.41 18.12
CA VAL A 273 5.77 -4.30 17.40
C VAL A 273 5.62 -3.86 15.95
N ALA A 274 5.31 -4.79 15.06
CA ALA A 274 4.96 -4.48 13.68
C ALA A 274 3.89 -5.45 13.19
N ILE A 275 3.05 -5.00 12.27
CA ILE A 275 2.25 -5.90 11.43
C ILE A 275 3.10 -6.24 10.21
N THR A 276 3.23 -7.52 9.90
CA THR A 276 4.38 -7.98 9.11
C THR A 276 4.03 -8.68 7.80
N GLU A 277 2.81 -9.21 7.68
CA GLU A 277 2.35 -10.02 6.55
C GLU A 277 0.85 -9.80 6.31
N LEU A 278 0.38 -8.55 6.40
CA LEU A 278 -1.04 -8.24 6.36
C LEU A 278 -1.67 -8.62 5.02
N ASP A 279 -2.66 -9.49 5.09
CA ASP A 279 -3.65 -9.72 4.06
C ASP A 279 -5.01 -10.02 4.71
N VAL A 280 -6.10 -9.76 3.98
CA VAL A 280 -7.46 -9.95 4.51
C VAL A 280 -8.27 -10.73 3.49
N ARG A 281 -8.19 -12.04 3.50
CA ARG A 281 -8.85 -12.87 2.48
C ARG A 281 -10.36 -12.97 2.67
N MET A 282 -11.04 -13.40 1.61
CA MET A 282 -12.47 -13.70 1.60
C MET A 282 -12.78 -14.96 0.82
N GLN A 283 -13.89 -15.63 1.14
CA GLN A 283 -14.47 -16.64 0.27
C GLN A 283 -14.93 -16.01 -1.04
N LEU A 284 -14.58 -16.60 -2.18
CA LEU A 284 -15.02 -16.16 -3.50
C LEU A 284 -16.45 -16.67 -3.81
N PRO A 285 -17.22 -15.98 -4.69
CA PRO A 285 -16.87 -14.75 -5.41
C PRO A 285 -16.88 -13.49 -4.50
N VAL A 286 -16.18 -12.45 -4.97
CA VAL A 286 -16.17 -11.11 -4.37
C VAL A 286 -17.59 -10.51 -4.41
N SER A 287 -17.95 -9.76 -3.38
CA SER A 287 -19.16 -8.92 -3.35
C SER A 287 -18.86 -7.60 -2.63
N ALA A 288 -19.66 -6.56 -2.91
CA ALA A 288 -19.49 -5.24 -2.29
C ALA A 288 -19.46 -5.31 -0.75
N GLN A 289 -20.32 -6.13 -0.14
CA GLN A 289 -20.33 -6.34 1.31
C GLN A 289 -19.02 -6.94 1.84
N LYS A 290 -18.42 -7.88 1.10
CA LYS A 290 -17.15 -8.50 1.47
C LYS A 290 -16.00 -7.51 1.32
N GLU A 291 -16.00 -6.70 0.27
CA GLU A 291 -15.00 -5.62 0.06
C GLU A 291 -15.09 -4.53 1.13
N ALA A 292 -16.31 -4.14 1.53
CA ALA A 292 -16.51 -3.20 2.64
C ALA A 292 -16.00 -3.77 3.97
N THR A 293 -16.27 -5.05 4.24
CA THR A 293 -15.77 -5.73 5.46
C THR A 293 -14.25 -5.85 5.45
N GLN A 294 -13.67 -6.19 4.29
CA GLN A 294 -12.21 -6.22 4.12
C GLN A 294 -11.60 -4.84 4.38
N SER A 295 -12.18 -3.79 3.80
CA SER A 295 -11.71 -2.41 3.96
C SER A 295 -11.72 -2.01 5.44
N GLN A 296 -12.78 -2.33 6.17
CA GLN A 296 -12.86 -2.10 7.62
C GLN A 296 -11.75 -2.84 8.40
N TYR A 297 -11.38 -4.06 8.00
CA TYR A 297 -10.32 -4.81 8.67
C TYR A 297 -8.96 -4.15 8.45
N TYR A 298 -8.68 -3.73 7.22
CA TYR A 298 -7.47 -2.94 6.92
C TYR A 298 -7.42 -1.66 7.75
N THR A 299 -8.50 -0.86 7.79
CA THR A 299 -8.59 0.34 8.64
C THR A 299 -8.32 0.02 10.11
N ASN A 300 -8.97 -1.01 10.66
CA ASN A 300 -8.80 -1.40 12.06
C ASN A 300 -7.35 -1.78 12.40
N VAL A 301 -6.63 -2.44 11.48
CA VAL A 301 -5.21 -2.78 11.65
C VAL A 301 -4.33 -1.53 11.64
N ILE A 302 -4.57 -0.61 10.70
CA ILE A 302 -3.85 0.68 10.63
C ILE A 302 -4.08 1.47 11.92
N ASP A 303 -5.33 1.64 12.34
CA ASP A 303 -5.70 2.36 13.57
C ASP A 303 -5.05 1.75 14.82
N ALA A 304 -5.02 0.41 14.92
CA ALA A 304 -4.35 -0.28 16.01
C ALA A 304 -2.84 0.03 16.05
N CYS A 305 -2.17 0.05 14.89
CA CYS A 305 -0.75 0.39 14.81
C CYS A 305 -0.49 1.87 15.11
N LEU A 306 -1.32 2.79 14.61
CA LEU A 306 -1.22 4.22 14.91
C LEU A 306 -1.38 4.48 16.41
N ALA A 307 -2.30 3.77 17.07
CA ALA A 307 -2.59 3.95 18.48
C ALA A 307 -1.55 3.36 19.45
N VAL A 308 -0.65 2.49 18.97
CA VAL A 308 0.45 1.91 19.78
C VAL A 308 1.76 2.60 19.40
N THR A 309 2.32 3.38 20.33
CA THR A 309 3.54 4.18 20.08
C THR A 309 4.70 3.34 19.55
N ARG A 310 4.88 2.13 20.10
CA ARG A 310 5.93 1.18 19.72
C ARG A 310 5.61 0.35 18.47
N CYS A 311 4.43 0.52 17.86
CA CYS A 311 4.23 -0.06 16.53
C CYS A 311 5.11 0.68 15.51
N LYS A 312 5.90 -0.02 14.71
CA LYS A 312 6.81 0.62 13.75
C LYS A 312 6.18 0.83 12.38
N GLY A 313 5.21 -0.01 12.00
CA GLY A 313 4.54 0.07 10.71
C GLY A 313 3.79 -1.20 10.39
N VAL A 314 3.27 -1.25 9.16
CA VAL A 314 2.50 -2.36 8.61
C VAL A 314 3.09 -2.78 7.28
N THR A 315 3.34 -4.07 7.09
CA THR A 315 3.76 -4.66 5.82
C THR A 315 2.62 -5.52 5.27
N VAL A 316 2.22 -5.32 4.00
CA VAL A 316 1.23 -6.18 3.34
C VAL A 316 1.90 -7.36 2.63
N TRP A 317 1.30 -8.56 2.68
CA TRP A 317 1.91 -9.78 2.11
C TRP A 317 1.59 -9.96 0.63
N GLY A 318 2.29 -9.16 -0.17
CA GLY A 318 1.96 -8.92 -1.57
C GLY A 318 0.86 -7.86 -1.70
N PHE A 319 0.83 -7.18 -2.84
CA PHE A 319 -0.07 -6.04 -3.05
C PHE A 319 -1.06 -6.21 -4.21
N PRO A 320 -0.79 -6.95 -5.31
CA PRO A 320 -1.81 -7.28 -6.29
C PRO A 320 -2.34 -8.71 -6.10
N ASP A 321 -3.66 -8.87 -6.21
CA ASP A 321 -4.32 -10.17 -5.98
C ASP A 321 -3.78 -11.29 -6.87
N LYS A 322 -3.39 -10.99 -8.11
CA LYS A 322 -2.85 -11.96 -9.08
C LYS A 322 -1.57 -12.68 -8.63
N TYR A 323 -0.83 -12.12 -7.67
CA TYR A 323 0.39 -12.71 -7.10
C TYR A 323 0.23 -13.12 -5.64
N SER A 324 -0.97 -13.00 -5.07
CA SER A 324 -1.22 -13.44 -3.71
C SER A 324 -1.03 -14.95 -3.56
N TRP A 325 -0.38 -15.36 -2.48
CA TRP A 325 -0.25 -16.76 -2.08
C TRP A 325 -1.58 -17.42 -1.67
N VAL A 326 -2.57 -16.61 -1.28
CA VAL A 326 -3.84 -17.06 -0.67
C VAL A 326 -4.56 -18.11 -1.50
N PRO A 327 -4.83 -17.94 -2.81
CA PRO A 327 -5.55 -18.95 -3.59
C PRO A 327 -4.81 -20.29 -3.71
N GLY A 328 -3.47 -20.28 -3.56
CA GLY A 328 -2.64 -21.49 -3.58
C GLY A 328 -2.73 -22.31 -2.29
N VAL A 329 -3.12 -21.68 -1.18
CA VAL A 329 -3.18 -22.31 0.16
C VAL A 329 -4.62 -22.55 0.61
N PHE A 330 -5.51 -21.59 0.37
CA PHE A 330 -6.90 -21.60 0.82
C PHE A 330 -7.84 -21.75 -0.37
N ASN A 331 -8.23 -23.00 -0.67
CA ASN A 331 -9.08 -23.31 -1.80
C ASN A 331 -10.43 -22.56 -1.74
N GLY A 332 -10.75 -21.82 -2.80
CA GLY A 332 -11.98 -21.03 -2.89
C GLY A 332 -11.91 -19.66 -2.20
N GLU A 333 -10.75 -19.27 -1.69
CA GLU A 333 -10.52 -17.97 -1.06
C GLU A 333 -9.52 -17.12 -1.86
N GLY A 334 -9.61 -15.80 -1.76
CA GLY A 334 -8.76 -14.88 -2.52
C GLY A 334 -9.13 -13.42 -2.28
N SER A 335 -8.81 -12.57 -3.27
CA SER A 335 -9.03 -11.11 -3.22
C SER A 335 -8.51 -10.49 -1.93
N ALA A 336 -7.32 -10.86 -1.46
CA ALA A 336 -6.86 -10.58 -0.11
C ALA A 336 -6.08 -9.27 0.05
N THR A 337 -5.59 -8.70 -1.05
CA THR A 337 -4.60 -7.61 -1.08
C THR A 337 -5.22 -6.25 -1.43
N LEU A 338 -4.40 -5.21 -1.58
CA LEU A 338 -4.83 -3.82 -1.77
C LEU A 338 -5.11 -3.44 -3.25
N TRP A 339 -4.54 -4.17 -4.22
CA TRP A 339 -4.80 -4.01 -5.66
C TRP A 339 -5.42 -5.28 -6.24
N ASN A 340 -6.27 -5.12 -7.24
CA ASN A 340 -6.78 -6.25 -8.00
C ASN A 340 -5.77 -6.76 -9.05
N ASP A 341 -6.15 -7.80 -9.78
CA ASP A 341 -5.31 -8.46 -10.81
C ASP A 341 -4.84 -7.53 -11.94
N SER A 342 -5.54 -6.42 -12.16
CA SER A 342 -5.25 -5.40 -13.17
C SER A 342 -4.52 -4.17 -12.60
N TYR A 343 -3.96 -4.29 -11.39
CA TYR A 343 -3.29 -3.20 -10.66
C TYR A 343 -4.17 -1.95 -10.47
N GLN A 344 -5.48 -2.13 -10.35
CA GLN A 344 -6.35 -1.05 -9.90
C GLN A 344 -6.46 -1.11 -8.37
N PRO A 345 -6.28 0.02 -7.66
CA PRO A 345 -6.53 0.08 -6.22
C PRO A 345 -7.94 -0.38 -5.88
N LYS A 346 -8.06 -1.20 -4.83
CA LYS A 346 -9.34 -1.66 -4.28
C LYS A 346 -9.85 -0.68 -3.23
N GLN A 347 -11.09 -0.86 -2.77
CA GLN A 347 -11.61 -0.11 -1.61
C GLN A 347 -10.70 -0.22 -0.38
N ALA A 348 -10.04 -1.39 -0.20
CA ALA A 348 -9.07 -1.60 0.85
C ALA A 348 -7.87 -0.65 0.78
N TYR A 349 -7.37 -0.32 -0.43
CA TYR A 349 -6.30 0.67 -0.59
C TYR A 349 -6.74 2.05 -0.10
N ASN A 350 -7.92 2.50 -0.54
CA ASN A 350 -8.47 3.79 -0.14
C ASN A 350 -8.66 3.86 1.37
N ALA A 351 -9.18 2.79 1.98
CA ALA A 351 -9.38 2.69 3.42
C ALA A 351 -8.07 2.77 4.21
N VAL A 352 -6.97 2.20 3.70
CA VAL A 352 -5.63 2.36 4.29
C VAL A 352 -5.15 3.81 4.15
N ALA A 353 -5.28 4.41 2.96
CA ALA A 353 -4.86 5.78 2.72
C ALA A 353 -5.62 6.78 3.63
N GLU A 354 -6.95 6.63 3.74
CA GLU A 354 -7.81 7.43 4.62
C GLU A 354 -7.45 7.28 6.10
N ALA A 355 -7.22 6.04 6.57
CA ALA A 355 -6.80 5.78 7.94
C ALA A 355 -5.45 6.43 8.28
N LEU A 356 -4.58 6.61 7.29
CA LEU A 356 -3.30 7.32 7.43
C LEU A 356 -3.46 8.85 7.30
N GLY A 357 -4.68 9.37 7.15
CA GLY A 357 -4.96 10.80 7.00
C GLY A 357 -4.77 11.33 5.59
N GLY A 358 -4.66 10.45 4.60
CA GLY A 358 -4.68 10.81 3.19
C GLY A 358 -6.10 11.15 2.74
N ASP A 359 -6.19 12.09 1.80
CA ASP A 359 -7.34 12.20 0.91
C ASP A 359 -6.98 11.37 -0.32
N PRO A 360 -7.48 10.13 -0.50
CA PRO A 360 -7.16 9.31 -1.67
C PRO A 360 -7.67 9.94 -2.99
N GLY A 361 -8.22 11.16 -2.92
CA GLY A 361 -9.17 11.67 -3.89
C GLY A 361 -10.47 10.88 -3.75
N PRO A 362 -11.52 11.27 -4.47
CA PRO A 362 -12.71 10.46 -4.58
C PRO A 362 -12.40 9.24 -5.47
N GLY A 363 -11.81 8.21 -4.88
CA GLY A 363 -11.95 6.86 -5.43
C GLY A 363 -13.44 6.46 -5.44
N PRO A 364 -13.81 5.27 -5.95
CA PRO A 364 -15.15 4.72 -5.77
C PRO A 364 -15.33 4.28 -4.30
N GLY A 365 -15.25 5.25 -3.39
CA GLY A 365 -15.64 5.17 -2.00
C GLY A 365 -17.02 5.81 -1.83
N PRO A 366 -17.74 5.48 -0.75
CA PRO A 366 -19.07 6.00 -0.51
C PRO A 366 -18.96 7.48 -0.18
N GLY A 367 -19.50 8.34 -1.06
CA GLY A 367 -19.68 9.75 -0.74
C GLY A 367 -20.64 9.92 0.45
N PRO A 368 -20.55 11.02 1.21
CA PRO A 368 -21.39 11.23 2.38
C PRO A 368 -22.81 11.61 1.95
N GLY A 369 -23.76 10.69 2.18
CA GLY A 369 -25.19 10.92 2.05
C GLY A 369 -25.94 9.66 1.60
N ASP A 370 -26.37 8.85 2.56
CA ASP A 370 -27.52 7.94 2.51
C ASP A 370 -27.62 7.01 1.27
N GLY A 371 -26.99 5.84 1.37
CA GLY A 371 -27.25 4.63 0.57
C GLY A 371 -27.00 4.64 -0.93
N CYS A 372 -26.79 5.78 -1.61
CA CYS A 372 -26.63 5.83 -3.07
C CYS A 372 -25.26 6.33 -3.53
N SER A 373 -24.76 5.79 -4.65
CA SER A 373 -23.44 6.11 -5.22
C SER A 373 -23.50 6.24 -6.74
N ALA A 374 -22.52 6.93 -7.35
CA ALA A 374 -22.36 7.04 -8.80
C ALA A 374 -20.94 6.66 -9.22
N SER A 375 -20.82 5.86 -10.28
CA SER A 375 -19.54 5.37 -10.84
C SER A 375 -19.40 5.75 -12.31
N TYR A 376 -18.17 5.96 -12.77
CA TYR A 376 -17.86 6.41 -14.13
C TYR A 376 -16.95 5.40 -14.85
N ALA A 377 -17.32 5.02 -16.06
CA ALA A 377 -16.53 4.14 -16.92
C ALA A 377 -16.41 4.70 -18.34
N VAL A 378 -15.30 4.41 -19.00
CA VAL A 378 -15.06 4.71 -20.42
C VAL A 378 -15.02 3.39 -21.20
N PRO A 379 -16.16 2.80 -21.58
CA PRO A 379 -16.20 1.51 -22.27
C PRO A 379 -15.50 1.54 -23.64
N GLN A 380 -15.45 2.69 -24.30
CA GLN A 380 -14.82 2.82 -25.61
C GLN A 380 -14.17 4.20 -25.77
N GLN A 381 -12.98 4.26 -26.36
CA GLN A 381 -12.32 5.50 -26.74
C GLN A 381 -11.58 5.39 -28.06
N TRP A 382 -11.40 6.52 -28.75
CA TRP A 382 -10.69 6.66 -30.01
C TRP A 382 -9.98 8.02 -30.06
N ASN A 383 -9.23 8.27 -31.12
CA ASN A 383 -8.51 9.54 -31.27
C ASN A 383 -9.48 10.72 -31.29
N GLY A 384 -9.41 11.57 -30.26
CA GLY A 384 -10.26 12.76 -30.09
C GLY A 384 -11.69 12.49 -29.62
N GLY A 385 -12.07 11.25 -29.28
CA GLY A 385 -13.41 10.95 -28.79
C GLY A 385 -13.52 9.73 -27.89
N PHE A 386 -14.66 9.62 -27.20
CA PHE A 386 -14.94 8.54 -26.27
C PHE A 386 -16.45 8.35 -26.05
N THR A 387 -16.79 7.17 -25.57
CA THR A 387 -18.09 6.84 -24.98
C THR A 387 -17.88 6.59 -23.50
N ALA A 388 -18.71 7.21 -22.67
CA ALA A 388 -18.73 7.02 -21.22
C ALA A 388 -20.07 6.44 -20.77
N ALA A 389 -20.03 5.70 -19.68
CA ALA A 389 -21.19 5.20 -18.95
C ALA A 389 -21.08 5.61 -17.49
N VAL A 390 -22.18 6.10 -16.92
CA VAL A 390 -22.29 6.44 -15.51
C VAL A 390 -23.39 5.59 -14.90
N THR A 391 -23.04 4.81 -13.87
CA THR A 391 -23.96 3.92 -13.17
C THR A 391 -24.20 4.44 -11.77
N LEU A 392 -25.46 4.67 -11.45
CA LEU A 392 -25.93 4.99 -10.11
C LEU A 392 -26.44 3.72 -9.45
N SER A 393 -26.06 3.47 -8.21
CA SER A 393 -26.48 2.30 -7.43
C SER A 393 -26.89 2.72 -6.04
N CYS A 394 -27.98 2.16 -5.53
CA CYS A 394 -28.45 2.38 -4.16
C CYS A 394 -28.45 1.07 -3.36
N ASP A 395 -28.02 1.13 -2.11
CA ASP A 395 -27.98 0.07 -1.12
C ASP A 395 -28.20 0.70 0.27
N GLY A 396 -29.34 0.43 0.89
CA GLY A 396 -29.82 1.07 2.10
C GLY A 396 -30.58 2.39 1.91
N ASP A 397 -30.81 2.83 0.66
CA ASP A 397 -31.65 3.99 0.30
C ASP A 397 -32.26 3.83 -1.12
N SER A 398 -33.02 4.81 -1.59
CA SER A 398 -33.61 4.84 -2.93
C SER A 398 -33.71 6.27 -3.49
N LEU A 399 -33.61 6.40 -4.81
CA LEU A 399 -33.79 7.68 -5.51
C LEU A 399 -35.11 7.68 -6.28
N SER A 400 -35.87 8.77 -6.22
CA SER A 400 -37.03 9.03 -7.09
C SER A 400 -36.74 10.05 -8.21
N GLY A 401 -35.48 10.47 -8.32
CA GLY A 401 -34.90 11.39 -9.28
C GLY A 401 -33.45 11.63 -8.90
N TRP A 402 -32.60 11.98 -9.87
CA TRP A 402 -31.18 12.19 -9.59
C TRP A 402 -30.56 13.20 -10.53
N SER A 403 -29.54 13.87 -9.99
CA SER A 403 -28.57 14.67 -10.73
C SER A 403 -27.16 14.20 -10.37
N VAL A 404 -26.30 14.09 -11.37
CA VAL A 404 -24.89 13.74 -11.18
C VAL A 404 -24.05 14.85 -11.75
N THR A 405 -23.13 15.39 -10.95
CA THR A 405 -22.24 16.48 -11.34
C THR A 405 -20.78 16.06 -11.20
N TRP A 406 -19.95 16.44 -12.16
CA TRP A 406 -18.49 16.28 -12.10
C TRP A 406 -17.78 17.39 -12.88
N ASP A 407 -16.45 17.48 -12.71
CA ASP A 407 -15.60 18.41 -13.43
C ASP A 407 -14.57 17.67 -14.30
N TYR A 408 -14.42 18.10 -15.55
CA TYR A 408 -13.40 17.60 -16.47
C TYR A 408 -12.09 18.37 -16.37
N ALA A 409 -10.97 17.64 -16.36
CA ALA A 409 -9.64 18.23 -16.16
C ALA A 409 -8.81 18.42 -17.45
N ALA A 410 -9.15 17.75 -18.56
CA ALA A 410 -8.28 17.62 -19.74
C ALA A 410 -8.97 18.07 -21.05
N GLY A 411 -9.88 19.04 -20.94
CA GLY A 411 -10.56 19.62 -22.10
C GLY A 411 -11.62 18.72 -22.74
N GLN A 412 -12.15 17.75 -21.99
CA GLN A 412 -13.25 16.92 -22.46
C GLN A 412 -14.54 17.71 -22.67
N ARG A 413 -15.34 17.31 -23.65
CA ARG A 413 -16.64 17.89 -23.98
C ARG A 413 -17.67 16.80 -24.22
N VAL A 414 -18.81 16.85 -23.53
CA VAL A 414 -19.97 15.99 -23.83
C VAL A 414 -20.60 16.46 -25.15
N THR A 415 -20.82 15.54 -26.09
CA THR A 415 -21.38 15.84 -27.42
C THR A 415 -22.79 15.31 -27.60
N SER A 416 -23.12 14.16 -27.00
CA SER A 416 -24.49 13.62 -26.96
C SER A 416 -24.65 12.68 -25.77
N ALA A 417 -25.85 12.59 -25.22
CA ALA A 417 -26.16 11.71 -24.08
C ALA A 417 -27.46 10.93 -24.34
N TRP A 418 -27.59 9.76 -23.70
CA TRP A 418 -28.81 8.95 -23.67
C TRP A 418 -29.11 8.50 -22.25
N ASN A 419 -30.40 8.27 -21.96
CA ASN A 419 -30.93 7.95 -20.63
C ASN A 419 -30.68 9.04 -19.56
N ALA A 420 -30.15 10.19 -19.96
CA ALA A 420 -29.95 11.40 -19.17
C ALA A 420 -29.94 12.64 -20.08
N THR A 421 -30.19 13.81 -19.50
CA THR A 421 -29.90 15.10 -20.13
C THR A 421 -28.66 15.68 -19.49
N CYS A 422 -27.60 15.88 -20.27
CA CYS A 422 -26.33 16.42 -19.79
C CYS A 422 -26.11 17.84 -20.30
N GLN A 423 -25.74 18.75 -19.39
CA GLN A 423 -25.33 20.11 -19.67
C GLN A 423 -23.89 20.30 -19.22
N GLN A 424 -23.07 20.98 -20.03
CA GLN A 424 -21.69 21.27 -19.67
C GLN A 424 -21.42 22.77 -19.75
N THR A 425 -20.99 23.36 -18.63
CA THR A 425 -20.55 24.77 -18.55
C THR A 425 -19.08 24.80 -18.16
N GLY A 426 -18.20 25.16 -19.09
CA GLY A 426 -16.75 25.08 -18.87
C GLY A 426 -16.31 23.63 -18.65
N THR A 427 -15.71 23.35 -17.49
CA THR A 427 -15.29 22.00 -17.08
C THR A 427 -16.42 21.20 -16.43
N ARG A 428 -17.44 21.87 -15.89
CA ARG A 428 -18.48 21.24 -15.08
C ARG A 428 -19.55 20.62 -15.96
N VAL A 429 -19.81 19.34 -15.76
CA VAL A 429 -20.92 18.60 -16.36
C VAL A 429 -21.95 18.31 -15.28
N THR A 430 -23.21 18.55 -15.60
CA THR A 430 -24.36 18.13 -14.78
C THR A 430 -25.30 17.32 -15.66
N CYS A 431 -25.56 16.08 -15.27
CA CYS A 431 -26.51 15.19 -15.94
C CYS A 431 -27.68 14.89 -15.02
N THR A 432 -28.91 15.02 -15.54
CA THR A 432 -30.13 14.69 -14.81
C THR A 432 -30.88 13.55 -15.48
N ASN A 433 -31.61 12.77 -14.71
CA ASN A 433 -32.33 11.60 -15.20
C ASN A 433 -33.29 11.93 -16.35
N ALA A 434 -33.42 10.99 -17.30
CA ALA A 434 -34.57 10.98 -18.21
C ALA A 434 -35.86 10.62 -17.43
N PRO A 435 -37.06 10.92 -17.97
CA PRO A 435 -38.33 10.68 -17.26
C PRO A 435 -38.55 9.22 -16.82
N TYR A 436 -37.99 8.26 -17.54
CA TYR A 436 -38.11 6.82 -17.27
C TYR A 436 -36.93 6.23 -16.49
N ASN A 437 -35.89 7.01 -16.21
CA ASN A 437 -34.62 6.54 -15.63
C ASN A 437 -34.30 7.17 -14.27
N GLY A 438 -35.28 7.83 -13.63
CA GLY A 438 -35.08 8.55 -12.37
C GLY A 438 -35.19 7.70 -11.12
N ASN A 439 -35.88 6.56 -11.18
CA ASN A 439 -36.11 5.73 -10.01
C ASN A 439 -35.02 4.68 -9.84
N VAL A 440 -34.33 4.69 -8.70
CA VAL A 440 -33.32 3.70 -8.30
C VAL A 440 -33.76 3.11 -6.96
N PRO A 441 -34.36 1.92 -6.93
CA PRO A 441 -34.78 1.30 -5.68
C PRO A 441 -33.56 0.89 -4.85
N ASP A 442 -33.78 0.60 -3.57
CA ASP A 442 -32.81 -0.08 -2.71
C ASP A 442 -32.36 -1.42 -3.33
N GLY A 443 -31.06 -1.66 -3.31
CA GLY A 443 -30.37 -2.74 -4.04
C GLY A 443 -30.39 -2.59 -5.56
N GLY A 444 -30.89 -1.47 -6.09
CA GLY A 444 -31.08 -1.20 -7.50
C GLY A 444 -29.96 -0.37 -8.12
N SER A 445 -29.92 -0.35 -9.45
CA SER A 445 -29.03 0.54 -10.20
C SER A 445 -29.65 0.99 -11.53
N VAL A 446 -29.18 2.14 -12.01
CA VAL A 446 -29.50 2.67 -13.34
C VAL A 446 -28.23 3.19 -14.01
N THR A 447 -28.16 3.07 -15.34
CA THR A 447 -27.02 3.54 -16.12
C THR A 447 -27.46 4.52 -17.19
N PHE A 448 -26.73 5.61 -17.33
CA PHE A 448 -26.80 6.49 -18.49
C PHE A 448 -25.45 6.52 -19.21
N GLY A 449 -25.45 6.94 -20.47
CA GLY A 449 -24.23 7.04 -21.25
C GLY A 449 -24.19 8.28 -22.10
N PHE A 450 -23.01 8.61 -22.58
CA PHE A 450 -22.80 9.75 -23.44
C PHE A 450 -21.54 9.58 -24.29
N ASN A 451 -21.53 10.26 -25.44
CA ASN A 451 -20.33 10.46 -26.22
C ASN A 451 -19.71 11.81 -25.86
N GLY A 452 -18.39 11.85 -25.91
CA GLY A 452 -17.63 13.07 -25.73
C GLY A 452 -16.40 13.15 -26.62
N THR A 453 -15.79 14.33 -26.66
CA THR A 453 -14.51 14.60 -27.32
C THR A 453 -13.48 15.03 -26.30
N TRP A 454 -12.20 14.89 -26.62
CA TRP A 454 -11.09 15.37 -25.81
C TRP A 454 -10.01 15.98 -26.70
N THR A 455 -9.20 16.88 -26.13
CA THR A 455 -8.16 17.62 -26.89
C THR A 455 -6.74 17.24 -26.50
N THR A 456 -6.53 16.68 -25.31
CA THR A 456 -5.21 16.27 -24.82
C THR A 456 -5.19 14.80 -24.38
N THR A 457 -5.90 14.48 -23.31
CA THR A 457 -6.08 13.13 -22.76
C THR A 457 -7.51 12.97 -22.25
N ASN A 458 -7.93 11.74 -21.93
CA ASN A 458 -9.26 11.46 -21.41
C ASN A 458 -9.21 10.78 -20.01
N PRO A 459 -8.72 11.46 -18.97
CA PRO A 459 -8.81 10.96 -17.61
C PRO A 459 -10.29 10.89 -17.17
N SER A 460 -10.64 9.83 -16.44
CA SER A 460 -11.92 9.78 -15.72
C SER A 460 -12.01 10.97 -14.75
N PRO A 461 -13.21 11.54 -14.55
CA PRO A 461 -13.40 12.61 -13.58
C PRO A 461 -13.09 12.10 -12.17
N PRO A 462 -12.42 12.91 -11.33
CA PRO A 462 -12.00 12.48 -10.02
C PRO A 462 -13.20 12.30 -9.08
N THR A 463 -14.22 13.16 -9.13
CA THR A 463 -15.42 13.07 -8.27
C THR A 463 -16.68 13.03 -9.10
N LEU A 464 -17.64 12.19 -8.71
CA LEU A 464 -19.04 12.33 -9.09
C LEU A 464 -19.83 12.71 -7.85
N THR A 465 -20.51 13.84 -7.89
CA THR A 465 -21.44 14.27 -6.84
C THR A 465 -22.84 13.89 -7.26
N LEU A 466 -23.48 13.01 -6.48
CA LEU A 466 -24.89 12.67 -6.61
C LEU A 466 -25.72 13.68 -5.79
N GLY A 467 -26.83 14.15 -6.34
CA GLY A 467 -27.75 15.06 -5.64
C GLY A 467 -29.12 15.17 -6.29
#